data_AF-A0A7V8YAN4-F1
#
_entry.id   AF-A0A7V8YAN4-F1
#
_cell.length_a   1.000
_cell.length_b   1.000
_cell.length_c   1.000
_cell.angle_alpha   90.00
_cell.angle_beta   90.00
_cell.angle_gamma   90.00
#
_symmetry.space_group_name_H-M   'P 1'
#
loop_
_entity.id
_entity.type
_entity.pdbx_description
1 polymer ?
#
loop_
_entity_poly.entity_id
_entity_poly.type
_entity_poly.pdbx_seq_one_letter_code
_entity_poly.pdbx_strand_id
1 'polypeptide(L)' 'MEIEGHPTQDLIEELERRGALRVDGSNAGPQPDALRFVREHVGDGPGFWLFLPTKTFLTGFDDLPPA' A
#
# COMPACT_ATOMS: atom_id res chain seq x y z
N MET A 1 7.52 -17.26 20.16
CA MET A 1 6.29 -17.24 19.36
C MET A 1 6.66 -16.40 18.16
N GLU A 2 7.07 -17.05 17.07
CA GLU A 2 7.36 -16.32 15.84
C GLU A 2 6.01 -15.85 15.29
N ILE A 3 5.84 -14.54 15.21
CA ILE A 3 4.68 -13.97 14.54
C ILE A 3 5.02 -14.13 13.05
N GLU A 4 4.52 -15.20 12.43
CA GLU A 4 4.57 -15.41 10.98
C GLU A 4 3.70 -14.34 10.29
N GLY A 5 4.21 -13.12 10.20
CA GLY A 5 3.59 -12.02 9.47
C GLY A 5 4.66 -11.34 8.63
N HIS A 6 4.41 -11.18 7.32
CA HIS A 6 5.24 -10.30 6.51
C HIS A 6 5.01 -8.87 7.02
N PRO A 7 6.01 -8.16 7.58
CA PRO A 7 5.80 -6.87 8.25
C PRO A 7 5.09 -5.82 7.38
N THR A 8 5.36 -5.85 6.06
CA THR A 8 4.73 -4.98 5.09
C THR A 8 3.26 -5.34 4.85
N GLN A 9 2.90 -6.63 4.91
CA GLN A 9 1.53 -7.08 4.82
C GLN A 9 0.74 -6.66 6.06
N ASP A 10 1.28 -6.88 7.27
CA ASP A 10 0.63 -6.50 8.53
C ASP A 10 0.36 -5.00 8.60
N LEU A 11 1.31 -4.17 8.14
CA LEU A 11 1.12 -2.73 8.05
C LEU A 11 -0.05 -2.37 7.12
N ILE A 12 -0.10 -2.99 5.93
CA ILE A 12 -1.14 -2.70 4.94
C ILE A 12 -2.51 -3.11 5.47
N GLU A 13 -2.62 -4.28 6.09
CA GLU A 13 -3.87 -4.74 6.72
C GLU A 13 -4.33 -3.80 7.84
N GLU A 14 -3.42 -3.30 8.68
CA GLU A 14 -3.77 -2.34 9.73
C GLU A 14 -4.15 -0.96 9.17
N LEU A 15 -3.51 -0.49 8.10
CA LEU A 15 -3.88 0.74 7.41
C LEU A 15 -5.29 0.62 6.79
N GLU A 16 -5.59 -0.48 6.11
CA GLU A 16 -6.92 -0.76 5.54
C GLU A 16 -7.99 -0.80 6.63
N ARG A 17 -7.70 -1.46 7.77
CA ARG A 17 -8.61 -1.47 8.94
C ARG A 17 -8.92 -0.07 9.48
N ARG A 18 -7.99 0.88 9.33
CA ARG A 18 -8.15 2.29 9.74
C ARG A 18 -8.76 3.17 8.66
N GLY A 19 -9.13 2.61 7.51
CA GLY A 19 -9.81 3.31 6.41
C GLY A 19 -8.88 3.77 5.28
N ALA A 20 -7.63 3.32 5.24
CA ALA A 20 -6.80 3.52 4.06
C ALA A 20 -7.33 2.66 2.89
N LEU A 21 -7.10 3.12 1.66
CA LEU A 21 -7.42 2.36 0.45
C LEU A 21 -6.15 1.84 -0.20
N ARG A 22 -6.11 0.53 -0.44
CA ARG A 22 -5.13 -0.08 -1.31
C ARG A 22 -5.59 0.03 -2.76
N VAL A 23 -4.71 0.55 -3.60
CA VAL A 23 -4.92 0.66 -5.05
C VAL A 23 -3.81 -0.07 -5.78
N ASP A 24 -4.17 -1.07 -6.57
CA ASP A 24 -3.20 -1.77 -7.40
C ASP A 24 -2.73 -0.86 -8.55
N GLY A 25 -1.44 -0.94 -8.86
CA GLY A 25 -0.80 -0.08 -9.85
C GLY A 25 0.56 -0.62 -10.28
N SER A 26 1.23 0.17 -11.12
CA SER A 26 2.61 -0.11 -11.54
C SER A 26 3.53 1.02 -11.11
N ASN A 27 4.81 0.91 -11.45
CA ASN A 27 5.76 2.03 -11.34
C ASN A 27 5.37 3.26 -12.19
N ALA A 28 4.46 3.13 -13.17
CA ALA A 28 3.87 4.26 -13.87
C ALA A 28 2.77 4.99 -13.04
N GLY A 29 2.41 4.44 -11.87
CA GLY A 29 1.39 4.95 -10.97
C GLY A 29 0.12 4.09 -10.92
N PRO A 30 -0.88 4.52 -10.13
CA PRO A 30 -2.21 3.90 -10.07
C PRO A 30 -2.95 4.03 -11.41
N GLN A 31 -3.83 3.07 -11.72
CA GLN A 31 -4.67 3.19 -12.90
C GLN A 31 -5.65 4.36 -12.76
N PRO A 32 -5.92 5.15 -13.83
CA PRO A 32 -6.82 6.29 -13.77
C PRO A 32 -8.22 5.96 -13.24
N ASP A 33 -8.74 4.79 -13.59
CA ASP A 33 -10.05 4.33 -13.12
C ASP A 33 -10.08 4.08 -11.60
N ALA A 34 -8.98 3.60 -11.03
CA ALA A 34 -8.87 3.41 -9.59
C ALA A 34 -8.76 4.75 -8.85
N LEU A 35 -8.09 5.74 -9.43
CA LEU A 35 -8.06 7.11 -8.89
C LEU A 35 -9.45 7.76 -8.90
N ARG A 36 -10.24 7.53 -9.95
CA ARG A 36 -11.63 7.98 -10.01
C ARG A 36 -12.45 7.37 -8.87
N PHE A 37 -12.32 6.06 -8.65
CA PHE A 37 -12.99 5.36 -7.55
C PHE A 37 -12.60 5.93 -6.18
N VAL A 38 -11.31 6.16 -5.93
CA VAL A 38 -10.84 6.74 -4.66
C VAL A 38 -11.48 8.10 -4.40
N ARG A 39 -11.52 8.98 -5.41
CA ARG A 39 -12.15 10.31 -5.26
C ARG A 39 -13.64 10.20 -4.94
N GLU A 40 -14.35 9.28 -5.60
CA GLU A 40 -15.78 9.06 -5.38
C GLU A 40 -16.07 8.47 -3.98
N HIS A 41 -15.15 7.66 -3.44
CA HIS A 41 -15.35 6.93 -2.18
C HIS A 41 -14.85 7.68 -0.95
N VAL A 42 -13.73 8.42 -1.06
CA VAL A 42 -13.08 9.13 0.05
C VAL A 42 -13.43 10.62 0.06
N GLY A 43 -13.87 11.16 -1.08
CA GLY A 43 -14.10 12.59 -1.26
C GLY A 43 -12.80 13.37 -1.46
N ASP A 44 -12.92 14.70 -1.53
CA ASP A 44 -11.78 15.59 -1.68
C ASP A 44 -11.24 16.01 -0.31
N GLY A 45 -9.97 15.65 -0.04
CA GLY A 45 -9.29 15.97 1.21
C GLY A 45 -7.77 15.75 1.12
N PRO A 46 -6.99 16.30 2.07
CA PRO A 46 -5.54 16.08 2.10
C PRO A 46 -5.21 14.62 2.44
N GLY A 47 -4.19 14.07 1.79
CA GLY A 47 -3.72 12.70 2.01
C GLY A 47 -2.33 12.45 1.41
N PHE A 48 -1.84 11.22 1.55
CA PHE A 48 -0.54 10.80 1.01
C PHE A 48 -0.72 9.56 0.12
N TRP A 49 0.09 9.47 -0.94
CA TRP A 49 0.20 8.27 -1.77
C TRP A 49 1.46 7.50 -1.37
N LEU A 50 1.29 6.22 -1.05
CA LEU A 50 2.40 5.31 -0.76
C LEU A 50 2.56 4.33 -1.93
N PHE A 51 3.73 4.37 -2.56
CA PHE A 51 4.11 3.38 -3.57
C PHE A 51 5.02 2.33 -2.94
N LEU A 52 4.63 1.05 -3.04
CA LEU A 52 5.42 -0.08 -2.57
C LEU A 52 5.77 -0.97 -3.77
N PRO A 53 7.03 -0.95 -4.25
CA PRO A 53 7.50 -1.91 -5.24
C PRO A 53 7.28 -3.35 -4.75
N THR A 54 7.01 -4.29 -5.65
CA THR A 54 6.79 -5.71 -5.29
C THR A 54 7.92 -6.28 -4.44
N LYS A 55 9.18 -5.90 -4.70
CA LYS A 55 10.32 -6.32 -3.88
C LYS A 55 10.15 -5.85 -2.43
N THR A 56 9.88 -4.56 -2.22
CA THR A 56 9.64 -3.96 -0.90
C THR A 56 8.37 -4.47 -0.22
N PHE A 57 7.35 -4.84 -1.00
CA PHE A 57 6.14 -5.47 -0.46
C PHE A 57 6.42 -6.86 0.10
N LEU A 58 7.27 -7.63 -0.58
CA LEU A 58 7.60 -9.02 -0.21
C LEU A 58 8.75 -9.12 0.80
N THR A 59 9.67 -8.16 0.81
CA THR A 59 10.68 -8.05 1.87
C THR A 59 10.03 -7.38 3.07
N GLY A 60 10.17 -7.96 4.27
CA GLY A 60 9.79 -7.25 5.48
C GLY A 60 10.56 -5.93 5.62
N PHE A 61 10.09 -5.04 6.50
CA PHE A 61 10.76 -3.76 6.79
C PHE A 61 12.23 -3.91 7.26
N ASP A 62 12.62 -5.11 7.71
CA ASP A 62 13.94 -5.40 8.27
C ASP A 62 15.01 -5.69 7.21
N ASP A 63 14.62 -6.08 5.98
CA ASP A 63 15.56 -6.40 4.90
C ASP A 63 15.60 -5.25 3.88
N LEU A 64 16.80 -4.69 3.65
CA LEU A 64 17.00 -3.76 2.55
C LEU A 64 16.75 -4.50 1.22
N PRO A 65 15.96 -3.92 0.27
CA PRO A 65 15.77 -4.54 -1.03
C PRO A 65 17.13 -4.71 -1.72
N PRO A 66 17.38 -5.85 -2.41
CA PRO A 66 18.63 -6.06 -3.11
C PRO A 66 18.82 -4.98 -4.18
N ALA A 67 20.03 -4.42 -4.21
CA ALA A 67 20.48 -3.39 -5.16
C ALA A 67 20.28 -3.81 -6.62
#